data_AF-A0AAP9EBI6-F1
#
_entry.id   AF-A0AAP9EBI6-F1
#
_cell.length_a   1.000
_cell.length_b   1.000
_cell.length_c   1.000
_cell.angle_alpha   90.00
_cell.angle_beta   90.00
_cell.angle_gamma   90.00
#
_symmetry.space_group_name_H-M   'P 1'
#
loop_
_entity.id
_entity.type
_entity.pdbx_description
1 polymer ?
#
loop_
_entity_poly.entity_id
_entity_poly.type
_entity_poly.pdbx_seq_one_letter_code
_entity_poly.pdbx_strand_id
1 'polypeptide(L)'
;MLIQPDKLRKCLMLIFGGLFLILAIQVRFNLLFIHVMNDGAELAVHNFIPQFVQQGIGFAGLLTHYWLAILGIIGLSGLFYLVNYKIAMGWLIATQILGLLVVELLSTVLTTYWDKGFKMGPMMPDLLLVWWFQILAVIAVIIVPRLTANWQWQWGIQLLVVFVWCLMALARMQQNGMPLSSELGALCFGYFWWQLSEQQYRRHAKHWRHVLEIDTLI
;
A
#
# COMPACT_ATOMS: atom_id res chain seq x y z
N MET A 1 12.78 -20.40 -0.32
CA MET A 1 12.29 -19.26 0.51
C MET A 1 11.56 -18.31 -0.43
N LEU A 2 10.36 -17.83 -0.08
CA LEU A 2 9.44 -17.20 -1.05
C LEU A 2 9.89 -15.81 -1.53
N ILE A 3 10.71 -15.10 -0.74
CA ILE A 3 11.09 -13.72 -1.00
C ILE A 3 12.61 -13.54 -0.79
N GLN A 4 13.31 -12.93 -1.75
CA GLN A 4 14.78 -12.88 -1.81
C GLN A 4 15.43 -11.71 -1.02
N PRO A 5 16.51 -11.95 -0.26
CA PRO A 5 17.20 -10.93 0.54
C PRO A 5 17.66 -9.73 -0.28
N ASP A 6 17.22 -8.53 0.12
CA ASP A 6 17.67 -7.26 -0.44
C ASP A 6 18.45 -6.50 0.65
N LYS A 7 19.66 -6.07 0.31
CA LYS A 7 20.59 -5.40 1.22
C LYS A 7 20.14 -3.97 1.58
N LEU A 8 19.44 -3.28 0.68
CA LEU A 8 19.01 -1.89 0.87
C LEU A 8 17.72 -1.75 1.70
N ARG A 9 17.03 -2.87 1.94
CA ARG A 9 15.73 -2.92 2.61
C ARG A 9 15.64 -2.17 3.92
N LYS A 10 16.58 -2.41 4.85
CA LYS A 10 16.53 -1.79 6.19
C LYS A 10 16.66 -0.28 6.09
N CYS A 11 17.53 0.21 5.21
CA CYS A 11 17.71 1.64 4.96
C CYS A 11 16.44 2.26 4.37
N LEU A 12 15.88 1.65 3.32
CA LEU A 12 14.66 2.14 2.70
C LEU A 12 13.46 2.10 3.65
N MET A 13 13.33 1.06 4.47
CA MET A 13 12.30 1.00 5.52
C MET A 13 12.41 2.18 6.49
N LEU A 14 13.62 2.52 6.95
CA LEU A 14 13.83 3.66 7.84
C LEU A 14 13.55 5.00 7.14
N ILE A 15 13.96 5.15 5.88
CA ILE A 15 13.72 6.37 5.10
C ILE A 15 12.21 6.59 4.93
N PHE A 16 11.48 5.61 4.42
CA PHE A 16 10.04 5.75 4.20
C PHE A 16 9.25 5.85 5.51
N GLY A 17 9.68 5.18 6.58
CA GLY A 17 9.12 5.38 7.92
C GLY A 17 9.35 6.79 8.46
N GLY A 18 10.56 7.34 8.27
CA GLY A 18 10.89 8.72 8.66
C GLY A 18 10.11 9.76 7.86
N LEU A 19 10.00 9.59 6.53
CA LEU A 19 9.19 10.44 5.66
C LEU A 19 7.72 10.41 6.08
N PHE A 20 7.18 9.23 6.38
CA PHE A 20 5.81 9.09 6.88
C PHE A 20 5.62 9.84 8.21
N LEU A 21 6.56 9.72 9.16
CA LEU A 21 6.49 10.43 10.44
C LEU A 21 6.50 11.94 10.26
N ILE A 22 7.39 12.47 9.40
CA ILE A 22 7.44 13.90 9.09
C ILE A 22 6.07 14.34 8.54
N LEU A 23 5.54 13.62 7.56
CA LEU A 23 4.25 13.94 6.96
C LEU A 23 3.10 13.86 7.98
N ALA A 24 3.09 12.84 8.84
CA ALA A 24 2.10 12.65 9.89
C ALA A 24 2.13 13.79 10.92
N ILE A 25 3.32 14.25 11.32
CA ILE A 25 3.48 15.43 12.19
C ILE A 25 2.92 16.68 11.50
N GLN A 26 3.26 16.91 10.23
CA GLN A 26 2.78 18.07 9.50
C GLN A 26 1.24 18.12 9.41
N VAL A 27 0.61 16.96 9.16
CA VAL A 27 -0.86 16.87 9.14
C VAL A 27 -1.46 17.02 10.54
N ARG A 28 -0.90 16.35 11.56
CA ARG A 28 -1.41 16.43 12.93
C ARG A 28 -1.40 17.85 13.49
N PHE A 29 -0.35 18.61 13.22
CA PHE A 29 -0.20 20.00 13.67
C PHE A 29 -0.78 21.02 12.68
N ASN A 30 -1.46 20.55 11.63
CA ASN A 30 -2.20 21.39 10.69
C ASN A 30 -1.33 22.51 10.07
N LEU A 31 -0.09 22.19 9.69
CA LEU A 31 0.88 23.18 9.23
C LEU A 31 0.48 23.77 7.87
N LEU A 32 0.67 25.08 7.68
CA LEU A 32 0.28 25.80 6.46
C LEU A 32 0.82 25.17 5.16
N PHE A 33 2.03 24.62 5.20
CA PHE A 33 2.64 23.94 4.07
C PHE A 33 1.80 22.78 3.52
N ILE A 34 1.14 22.00 4.39
CA ILE A 34 0.36 20.84 3.96
C ILE A 34 -0.94 21.25 3.26
N HIS A 35 -1.55 22.36 3.69
CA HIS A 35 -2.73 22.93 3.03
C HIS A 35 -2.38 23.43 1.63
N VAL A 36 -1.31 24.22 1.51
CA VAL A 36 -0.85 24.71 0.21
C VAL A 36 -0.54 23.56 -0.75
N MET A 37 0.07 22.48 -0.24
CA MET A 37 0.29 21.27 -1.04
C MET A 37 -1.00 20.57 -1.45
N ASN A 38 -1.92 20.37 -0.51
CA ASN A 38 -3.19 19.68 -0.78
C ASN A 38 -4.05 20.48 -1.77
N ASP A 39 -4.23 21.78 -1.53
CA ASP A 39 -5.01 22.68 -2.38
C ASP A 39 -4.36 22.81 -3.78
N GLY A 40 -3.03 22.95 -3.82
CA GLY A 40 -2.29 23.02 -5.08
C GLY A 40 -2.41 21.74 -5.90
N ALA A 41 -2.39 20.58 -5.24
CA ALA A 41 -2.54 19.29 -5.89
C ALA A 41 -3.98 19.05 -6.36
N GLU A 42 -4.99 19.43 -5.57
CA GLU A 42 -6.40 19.40 -6.00
C GLU A 42 -6.59 20.25 -7.27
N LEU A 43 -6.07 21.48 -7.28
CA LEU A 43 -6.16 22.38 -8.42
C LEU A 43 -5.42 21.81 -9.65
N ALA A 44 -4.27 21.18 -9.45
CA ALA A 44 -3.52 20.46 -10.48
C ALA A 44 -4.32 19.30 -11.09
N VAL A 45 -4.90 18.45 -10.24
CA VAL A 45 -5.63 17.25 -10.65
C VAL A 45 -6.88 17.60 -11.45
N HIS A 46 -7.62 18.62 -11.02
CA HIS A 46 -8.87 19.00 -11.67
C HIS A 46 -8.68 19.80 -12.97
N ASN A 47 -7.66 20.65 -13.06
CA ASN A 47 -7.56 21.63 -14.15
C ASN A 47 -6.41 21.39 -15.13
N PHE A 48 -5.37 20.66 -14.73
CA PHE A 48 -4.13 20.57 -15.51
C PHE A 48 -3.82 19.15 -16.01
N ILE A 49 -4.64 18.14 -15.68
CA ILE A 49 -4.44 16.77 -16.15
C ILE A 49 -4.88 16.59 -17.61
N PRO A 50 -4.00 16.12 -18.51
CA PRO A 50 -4.35 15.83 -19.91
C PRO A 50 -5.47 14.78 -20.04
N GLN A 51 -6.31 14.91 -21.07
CA GLN A 51 -7.46 14.03 -21.28
C GLN A 51 -7.10 12.54 -21.38
N PHE A 52 -5.94 12.19 -21.94
CA PHE A 52 -5.45 10.80 -21.97
C PHE A 52 -5.23 10.23 -20.55
N VAL A 53 -4.65 11.04 -19.65
CA VAL A 53 -4.45 10.65 -18.25
C VAL A 53 -5.80 10.57 -17.53
N GLN A 54 -6.74 11.47 -17.84
CA GLN A 54 -8.11 11.39 -17.28
C GLN A 54 -8.82 10.08 -17.64
N GLN A 55 -8.64 9.55 -18.85
CA GLN A 55 -9.18 8.23 -19.21
C GLN A 55 -8.56 7.11 -18.37
N GLY A 56 -7.24 7.18 -18.16
CA GLY A 56 -6.54 6.25 -17.27
C GLY A 56 -7.02 6.33 -15.82
N ILE A 57 -7.26 7.55 -15.32
CA ILE A 57 -7.85 7.80 -14.00
C ILE A 57 -9.27 7.23 -13.92
N GLY A 58 -10.09 7.41 -14.95
CA GLY A 58 -11.43 6.83 -15.01
C GLY A 58 -11.42 5.31 -14.90
N PHE A 59 -10.50 4.64 -15.60
CA PHE A 59 -10.33 3.19 -15.51
C PHE A 59 -9.80 2.74 -14.14
N ALA A 60 -8.76 3.43 -13.63
CA ALA A 60 -8.23 3.17 -12.29
C ALA A 60 -9.27 3.46 -11.19
N GLY A 61 -10.22 4.35 -11.45
CA GLY A 61 -11.39 4.64 -10.62
C GLY A 61 -12.20 3.41 -10.28
N LEU A 62 -12.27 2.42 -11.18
CA LEU A 62 -12.93 1.15 -10.89
C LEU A 62 -12.28 0.43 -9.70
N LEU A 63 -10.96 0.57 -9.51
CA LEU A 63 -10.22 -0.05 -8.42
C LEU A 63 -10.33 0.73 -7.09
N THR A 64 -11.00 1.89 -7.07
CA THR A 64 -11.19 2.73 -5.87
C THR A 64 -12.26 2.22 -4.91
N HIS A 65 -12.70 0.97 -5.07
CA HIS A 65 -13.66 0.33 -4.18
C HIS A 65 -13.01 -0.72 -3.28
N TYR A 66 -13.29 -0.63 -1.97
CA TYR A 66 -12.78 -1.57 -0.95
C TYR A 66 -13.14 -3.03 -1.23
N TRP A 67 -14.32 -3.31 -1.78
CA TRP A 67 -14.75 -4.68 -2.07
C TRP A 67 -13.85 -5.36 -3.12
N LEU A 68 -13.31 -4.60 -4.09
CA LEU A 68 -12.37 -5.13 -5.08
C LEU A 68 -11.01 -5.45 -4.46
N ALA A 69 -10.51 -4.61 -3.55
CA ALA A 69 -9.29 -4.91 -2.80
C ALA A 69 -9.46 -6.18 -1.97
N ILE A 70 -10.60 -6.35 -1.30
CA ILE A 70 -10.94 -7.57 -0.53
C ILE A 70 -10.96 -8.80 -1.45
N LEU A 71 -11.61 -8.72 -2.61
CA LEU A 71 -11.58 -9.82 -3.59
C LEU A 71 -10.16 -10.12 -4.08
N GLY A 72 -9.32 -9.10 -4.29
CA GLY A 72 -7.91 -9.26 -4.64
C GLY A 72 -7.13 -10.01 -3.56
N ILE A 73 -7.33 -9.65 -2.28
CA ILE A 73 -6.72 -10.31 -1.13
C ILE A 73 -7.18 -11.77 -1.04
N ILE A 74 -8.48 -12.03 -1.18
CA ILE A 74 -9.04 -13.39 -1.18
C ILE A 74 -8.47 -14.21 -2.34
N GLY A 75 -8.43 -13.64 -3.55
CA GLY A 75 -7.89 -14.30 -4.74
C GLY A 75 -6.41 -14.66 -4.59
N LEU A 76 -5.57 -13.74 -4.10
CA LEU A 76 -4.16 -14.01 -3.83
C LEU A 76 -3.96 -15.05 -2.72
N SER A 77 -4.78 -14.98 -1.67
CA SER A 77 -4.74 -15.96 -0.57
C SER A 77 -5.13 -17.35 -1.08
N GLY A 78 -6.17 -17.46 -1.90
CA GLY A 78 -6.58 -18.69 -2.57
C GLY A 78 -5.49 -19.23 -3.50
N LEU A 79 -4.81 -18.36 -4.26
CA LEU A 79 -3.67 -18.76 -5.10
C LEU A 79 -2.54 -19.36 -4.25
N PHE A 80 -2.17 -18.72 -3.13
CA PHE A 80 -1.17 -19.29 -2.23
C PHE A 80 -1.59 -20.61 -1.60
N TYR A 81 -2.88 -20.78 -1.29
CA TYR A 81 -3.41 -22.05 -0.84
C TYR A 81 -3.25 -23.15 -1.89
N LEU A 82 -3.65 -22.87 -3.15
CA LEU A 82 -3.58 -23.82 -4.26
C LEU A 82 -2.15 -24.29 -4.56
N VAL A 83 -1.16 -23.42 -4.37
CA VAL A 83 0.27 -23.74 -4.57
C VAL A 83 0.93 -24.29 -3.29
N ASN A 84 0.15 -24.70 -2.28
CA ASN A 84 0.64 -25.24 -1.00
C ASN A 84 1.62 -24.29 -0.27
N TYR A 85 1.38 -22.99 -0.31
CA TYR A 85 2.10 -21.99 0.48
C TYR A 85 1.23 -21.48 1.63
N LYS A 86 0.86 -22.38 2.55
CA LYS A 86 -0.11 -22.09 3.62
C LYS A 86 0.40 -21.01 4.58
N ILE A 87 1.71 -20.95 4.82
CA ILE A 87 2.30 -19.91 5.68
C ILE A 87 2.32 -18.56 4.99
N ALA A 88 2.55 -18.51 3.66
CA ALA A 88 2.49 -17.25 2.92
C ALA A 88 1.05 -16.72 2.85
N MET A 89 0.07 -17.61 2.69
CA MET A 89 -1.36 -17.28 2.78
C MET A 89 -1.71 -16.67 4.15
N GLY A 90 -1.39 -17.37 5.24
CA GLY A 90 -1.67 -16.88 6.60
C GLY A 90 -0.98 -15.55 6.90
N TRP A 91 0.28 -15.40 6.46
CA TRP A 91 1.00 -14.14 6.55
C TRP A 91 0.30 -13.00 5.79
N LEU A 92 -0.10 -13.23 4.53
CA LEU A 92 -0.78 -12.22 3.74
C LEU A 92 -2.05 -11.73 4.45
N ILE A 93 -2.92 -12.65 4.87
CA ILE A 93 -4.18 -12.32 5.58
C ILE A 93 -3.88 -11.53 6.87
N ALA A 94 -2.96 -12.03 7.70
CA ALA A 94 -2.60 -11.36 8.95
C ALA A 94 -2.06 -9.94 8.71
N THR A 95 -1.25 -9.73 7.67
CA THR A 95 -0.72 -8.40 7.33
C THR A 95 -1.77 -7.42 6.85
N GLN A 96 -2.81 -7.87 6.14
CA GLN A 96 -3.91 -7.01 5.72
C GLN A 96 -4.77 -6.57 6.91
N ILE A 97 -5.09 -7.51 7.82
CA ILE A 97 -5.88 -7.23 9.02
C ILE A 97 -5.12 -6.29 9.96
N LEU A 98 -3.85 -6.59 10.25
CA LEU A 98 -3.01 -5.72 11.07
C LEU A 98 -2.81 -4.35 10.41
N GLY A 99 -2.64 -4.32 9.09
CA GLY A 99 -2.55 -3.08 8.32
C GLY A 99 -3.80 -2.20 8.49
N LEU A 100 -5.00 -2.79 8.40
CA LEU A 100 -6.27 -2.10 8.65
C LEU A 100 -6.30 -1.51 10.07
N LEU A 101 -6.01 -2.31 11.10
CA LEU A 101 -6.07 -1.87 12.49
C LEU A 101 -5.08 -0.73 12.77
N VAL A 102 -3.87 -0.83 12.22
CA VAL A 102 -2.83 0.21 12.40
C VAL A 102 -3.21 1.49 11.66
N VAL A 103 -3.70 1.39 10.43
CA VAL A 103 -4.10 2.59 9.65
C VAL A 103 -5.31 3.27 10.27
N GLU A 104 -6.27 2.51 10.80
CA GLU A 104 -7.43 3.06 11.52
C GLU A 104 -7.01 3.79 12.80
N LEU A 105 -6.11 3.18 13.59
CA LEU A 105 -5.53 3.83 14.78
C LEU A 105 -4.78 5.11 14.41
N LEU A 106 -3.92 5.05 13.38
CA LEU A 106 -3.17 6.21 12.90
C LEU A 106 -4.11 7.32 12.43
N SER A 107 -5.10 7.00 11.60
CA SER A 107 -6.07 7.97 11.13
C SER A 107 -6.81 8.62 12.30
N THR A 108 -7.23 7.84 13.29
CA THR A 108 -7.88 8.37 14.48
C THR A 108 -6.98 9.34 15.24
N VAL A 109 -5.71 9.01 15.43
CA VAL A 109 -4.76 9.90 16.13
C VAL A 109 -4.44 11.15 15.32
N LEU A 110 -4.28 11.02 14.01
CA LEU A 110 -3.80 12.12 13.15
C LEU A 110 -4.91 13.10 12.78
N THR A 111 -6.12 12.61 12.51
CA THR A 111 -7.18 13.40 11.86
C THR A 111 -8.30 13.79 12.80
N THR A 112 -8.26 13.35 14.06
CA THR A 112 -9.20 13.81 15.09
C THR A 112 -8.79 15.17 15.64
N TYR A 113 -9.64 16.17 15.48
CA TYR A 113 -9.42 17.49 16.07
C TYR A 113 -10.65 17.95 16.84
N TRP A 114 -10.39 18.78 17.85
CA TRP A 114 -11.42 19.31 18.73
C TRP A 114 -11.59 20.80 18.47
N ASP A 115 -12.27 21.13 17.36
CA ASP A 115 -12.64 22.51 17.04
C ASP A 115 -14.16 22.62 16.88
N LYS A 116 -14.79 23.21 17.91
CA LYS A 116 -16.25 23.33 18.07
C LYS A 116 -16.97 21.97 18.05
N GLY A 117 -16.35 20.94 18.63
CA GLY A 117 -16.86 19.58 18.70
C GLY A 117 -15.84 18.56 18.23
N PHE A 118 -16.14 17.28 18.46
CA PHE A 118 -15.35 16.17 17.95
C PHE A 118 -15.57 16.04 16.44
N LYS A 119 -14.51 16.23 15.65
CA LYS A 119 -14.54 16.05 14.20
C LYS A 119 -13.38 15.15 13.78
N MET A 120 -13.62 14.35 12.76
CA MET A 120 -12.63 13.47 12.14
C MET A 120 -12.42 13.92 10.71
N GLY A 121 -11.18 14.25 10.36
CA GLY A 121 -10.77 14.60 9.02
C GLY A 121 -10.66 13.39 8.09
N PRO A 122 -10.33 13.62 6.79
CA PRO A 122 -10.17 12.55 5.82
C PRO A 122 -9.10 11.54 6.27
N MET A 123 -9.30 10.26 5.95
CA MET A 123 -8.45 9.18 6.44
C MET A 123 -6.98 9.40 6.06
N MET A 124 -6.04 9.22 7.00
CA MET A 124 -4.61 9.30 6.73
C MET A 124 -3.83 8.22 7.51
N PRO A 125 -3.03 7.38 6.82
CA PRO A 125 -2.90 7.26 5.37
C PRO A 125 -4.16 6.65 4.72
N ASP A 126 -4.32 6.80 3.40
CA ASP A 126 -5.41 6.16 2.65
C ASP A 126 -5.29 4.63 2.72
N LEU A 127 -6.18 3.98 3.47
CA LEU A 127 -6.18 2.53 3.66
C LEU A 127 -6.30 1.75 2.35
N LEU A 128 -7.14 2.22 1.44
CA LEU A 128 -7.40 1.51 0.18
C LEU A 128 -6.14 1.51 -0.68
N LEU A 129 -5.43 2.64 -0.77
CA LEU A 129 -4.16 2.72 -1.48
C LEU A 129 -3.07 1.89 -0.81
N VAL A 130 -3.08 1.79 0.53
CA VAL A 130 -2.17 0.90 1.29
C VAL A 130 -2.44 -0.57 0.98
N TRP A 131 -3.71 -0.99 0.90
CA TRP A 131 -4.08 -2.36 0.53
C TRP A 131 -3.69 -2.68 -0.91
N TRP A 132 -4.02 -1.81 -1.86
CA TRP A 132 -3.62 -2.01 -3.25
C TRP A 132 -2.11 -2.00 -3.43
N PHE A 133 -1.38 -1.16 -2.69
CA PHE A 133 0.08 -1.22 -2.65
C PHE A 133 0.58 -2.62 -2.28
N GLN A 134 0.02 -3.24 -1.23
CA GLN A 134 0.41 -4.59 -0.81
C GLN A 134 0.02 -5.67 -1.81
N ILE A 135 -1.19 -5.62 -2.37
CA ILE A 135 -1.65 -6.54 -3.42
C ILE A 135 -0.71 -6.49 -4.62
N LEU A 136 -0.41 -5.28 -5.11
CA LEU A 136 0.47 -5.07 -6.24
C LEU A 136 1.92 -5.46 -5.93
N ALA A 137 2.40 -5.21 -4.71
CA ALA A 137 3.73 -5.64 -4.26
C ALA A 137 3.85 -7.17 -4.23
N VAL A 138 2.82 -7.89 -3.78
CA VAL A 138 2.77 -9.37 -3.86
C VAL A 138 2.88 -9.83 -5.31
N ILE A 139 2.12 -9.22 -6.22
CA ILE A 139 2.17 -9.56 -7.64
C ILE A 139 3.59 -9.32 -8.18
N ALA A 140 4.15 -8.13 -7.98
CA ALA A 140 5.43 -7.72 -8.54
C ALA A 140 6.64 -8.47 -7.96
N VAL A 141 6.64 -8.75 -6.64
CA VAL A 141 7.81 -9.29 -5.93
C VAL A 141 7.75 -10.81 -5.76
N ILE A 142 6.54 -11.39 -5.68
CA ILE A 142 6.37 -12.83 -5.43
C ILE A 142 5.93 -13.57 -6.69
N ILE A 143 4.89 -13.09 -7.38
CA ILE A 143 4.29 -13.82 -8.50
C ILE A 143 5.11 -13.66 -9.77
N VAL A 144 5.41 -12.42 -10.17
CA VAL A 144 6.08 -12.10 -11.44
C VAL A 144 7.45 -12.79 -11.58
N PRO A 145 8.35 -12.77 -10.58
CA PRO A 145 9.65 -13.44 -10.71
C PRO A 145 9.56 -14.97 -10.85
N ARG A 146 8.40 -15.56 -10.53
CA ARG A 146 8.14 -16.99 -10.69
C ARG A 146 7.53 -17.34 -12.04
N LEU A 147 6.81 -16.40 -12.66
CA LEU A 147 6.22 -16.56 -13.98
C LEU A 147 7.23 -16.33 -15.10
N THR A 148 8.16 -15.38 -14.90
CA THR A 148 9.17 -15.04 -15.90
C THR A 148 10.51 -14.76 -15.24
N ALA A 149 11.57 -15.39 -15.75
CA ALA A 149 12.95 -15.11 -15.35
C ALA A 149 13.56 -13.93 -16.14
N ASN A 150 12.88 -13.42 -17.17
CA ASN A 150 13.41 -12.34 -18.00
C ASN A 150 13.31 -11.00 -17.26
N TRP A 151 14.47 -10.40 -16.99
CA TRP A 151 14.60 -9.14 -16.25
C TRP A 151 13.83 -7.98 -16.90
N GLN A 152 13.78 -7.91 -18.24
CA GLN A 152 13.09 -6.82 -18.95
C GLN A 152 11.59 -6.83 -18.69
N TRP A 153 11.00 -8.03 -18.70
CA TRP A 153 9.57 -8.22 -18.40
C TRP A 153 9.26 -7.93 -16.94
N GLN A 154 10.13 -8.34 -16.02
CA GLN A 154 9.98 -8.01 -14.60
C GLN A 154 9.98 -6.49 -14.38
N TRP A 155 10.90 -5.76 -15.02
CA TRP A 155 10.95 -4.30 -14.96
C TRP A 155 9.73 -3.64 -15.59
N GLY A 156 9.29 -4.12 -16.76
CA GLY A 156 8.08 -3.62 -17.41
C GLY A 156 6.84 -3.75 -16.52
N ILE A 157 6.69 -4.89 -15.84
CA ILE A 157 5.57 -5.10 -14.91
C ILE A 157 5.70 -4.25 -13.65
N GLN A 158 6.91 -4.05 -13.12
CA GLN A 158 7.11 -3.15 -11.98
C GLN A 158 6.72 -1.71 -12.32
N LEU A 159 7.13 -1.22 -13.51
CA LEU A 159 6.77 0.11 -13.98
C LEU A 159 5.25 0.23 -14.15
N LEU A 160 4.61 -0.79 -14.74
CA LEU A 160 3.16 -0.86 -14.87
C LEU A 160 2.45 -0.82 -13.51
N VAL A 161 2.94 -1.57 -12.53
CA VAL A 161 2.40 -1.59 -11.16
C VAL A 161 2.47 -0.21 -10.50
N VAL A 162 3.62 0.46 -10.59
CA VAL A 162 3.79 1.82 -10.06
C VAL A 162 2.85 2.78 -10.78
N PHE A 163 2.77 2.70 -12.11
CA PHE A 163 1.89 3.54 -12.92
C PHE A 163 0.41 3.35 -12.56
N VAL A 164 -0.06 2.11 -12.42
CA VAL A 164 -1.42 1.80 -11.98
C VAL A 164 -1.67 2.38 -10.58
N TRP A 165 -0.76 2.20 -9.64
CA TRP A 165 -0.90 2.77 -8.30
C TRP A 165 -1.00 4.31 -8.35
N CYS A 166 -0.19 4.99 -9.17
CA CYS A 166 -0.27 6.43 -9.35
C CYS A 166 -1.61 6.87 -9.96
N LEU A 167 -2.14 6.15 -10.96
CA LEU A 167 -3.47 6.45 -11.51
C LEU A 167 -4.58 6.27 -10.46
N MET A 168 -4.45 5.26 -9.59
CA MET A 168 -5.40 5.04 -8.50
C MET A 168 -5.33 6.16 -7.46
N ALA A 169 -4.13 6.64 -7.12
CA ALA A 169 -3.96 7.79 -6.25
C ALA A 169 -4.67 9.02 -6.85
N LEU A 170 -4.35 9.38 -8.10
CA LEU A 170 -5.05 10.48 -8.79
C LEU A 170 -6.58 10.29 -8.85
N ALA A 171 -7.06 9.05 -9.00
CA ALA A 171 -8.50 8.75 -8.95
C ALA A 171 -9.11 9.01 -7.57
N ARG A 172 -8.38 8.70 -6.49
CA ARG A 172 -8.82 8.97 -5.10
C ARG A 172 -8.88 10.47 -4.82
N MET A 173 -7.91 11.25 -5.31
CA MET A 173 -8.00 12.72 -5.27
C MET A 173 -9.26 13.22 -5.98
N GLN A 174 -9.43 12.82 -7.25
CA GLN A 174 -10.46 13.40 -8.12
C GLN A 174 -11.89 12.96 -7.78
N GLN A 175 -12.08 11.69 -7.41
CA GLN A 175 -13.41 11.09 -7.23
C GLN A 175 -13.86 11.06 -5.76
N ASN A 176 -12.91 10.98 -4.82
CA ASN A 176 -13.20 10.84 -3.40
C ASN A 176 -12.72 12.04 -2.56
N GLY A 177 -12.12 13.06 -3.17
CA GLY A 177 -11.63 14.24 -2.47
C GLY A 177 -10.54 13.93 -1.45
N MET A 178 -9.74 12.88 -1.70
CA MET A 178 -8.64 12.53 -0.79
C MET A 178 -7.51 13.54 -0.95
N PRO A 179 -6.95 14.08 0.15
CA PRO A 179 -5.85 15.03 0.06
C PRO A 179 -4.56 14.33 -0.34
N LEU A 180 -3.69 15.03 -1.07
CA LEU A 180 -2.38 14.52 -1.49
C LEU A 180 -1.55 13.99 -0.31
N SER A 181 -1.63 14.63 0.85
CA SER A 181 -0.97 14.18 2.07
C SER A 181 -1.40 12.76 2.49
N SER A 182 -2.65 12.38 2.27
CA SER A 182 -3.12 11.03 2.55
C SER A 182 -2.54 9.99 1.59
N GLU A 183 -2.36 10.36 0.32
CA GLU A 183 -1.82 9.48 -0.71
C GLU A 183 -0.32 9.29 -0.58
N LEU A 184 0.42 10.37 -0.34
CA LEU A 184 1.84 10.31 0.01
C LEU A 184 2.04 9.53 1.32
N GLY A 185 1.11 9.70 2.26
CA GLY A 185 1.04 8.89 3.48
C GLY A 185 0.89 7.41 3.16
N ALA A 186 -0.02 7.05 2.26
CA ALA A 186 -0.26 5.68 1.83
C ALA A 186 0.94 5.08 1.10
N LEU A 187 1.64 5.86 0.27
CA LEU A 187 2.87 5.42 -0.38
C LEU A 187 3.97 5.13 0.66
N CYS A 188 4.22 6.08 1.57
CA CYS A 188 5.30 5.97 2.54
C CYS A 188 5.03 4.87 3.57
N PHE A 189 3.82 4.88 4.13
CA PHE A 189 3.39 3.87 5.10
C PHE A 189 3.24 2.50 4.43
N GLY A 190 2.64 2.42 3.25
CA GLY A 190 2.47 1.17 2.51
C GLY A 190 3.81 0.50 2.19
N TYR A 191 4.79 1.28 1.73
CA TYR A 191 6.14 0.78 1.51
C TYR A 191 6.81 0.32 2.82
N PHE A 192 6.78 1.15 3.86
CA PHE A 192 7.31 0.80 5.18
C PHE A 192 6.70 -0.51 5.72
N TRP A 193 5.37 -0.61 5.67
CA TRP A 193 4.60 -1.75 6.16
C TRP A 193 4.88 -3.02 5.37
N TRP A 194 5.00 -2.92 4.04
CA TRP A 194 5.42 -4.02 3.19
C TRP A 194 6.81 -4.53 3.60
N GLN A 195 7.80 -3.65 3.70
CA GLN A 195 9.16 -4.08 4.06
C GLN A 195 9.22 -4.71 5.46
N LEU A 196 8.46 -4.15 6.41
CA LEU A 196 8.38 -4.65 7.79
C LEU A 196 7.75 -6.04 7.83
N SER A 197 6.58 -6.21 7.21
CA SER A 197 5.87 -7.47 7.15
C SER A 197 6.68 -8.56 6.45
N GLU A 198 7.38 -8.21 5.37
CA GLU A 198 8.24 -9.11 4.64
C GLU A 198 9.46 -9.58 5.47
N GLN A 199 10.04 -8.67 6.26
CA GLN A 199 11.10 -9.02 7.20
C GLN A 199 10.60 -9.98 8.29
N GLN A 200 9.38 -9.75 8.82
CA GLN A 200 8.77 -10.63 9.82
C GLN A 200 8.51 -12.02 9.25
N TYR A 201 7.99 -12.11 8.02
CA TYR A 201 7.81 -13.37 7.31
C TYR A 201 9.12 -14.14 7.23
N ARG A 202 10.21 -13.52 6.78
CA ARG A 202 11.49 -14.23 6.60
C ARG A 202 12.07 -14.77 7.90
N ARG A 203 11.97 -14.01 8.98
CA ARG A 203 12.50 -14.40 10.28
C ARG A 203 11.74 -15.60 10.86
N HIS A 204 10.42 -15.63 10.69
CA HIS A 204 9.57 -16.60 11.38
C HIS A 204 9.06 -17.73 10.47
N ALA A 205 9.11 -17.60 9.14
CA ALA A 205 8.55 -18.60 8.23
C ALA A 205 9.21 -19.98 8.40
N LYS A 206 10.53 -20.06 8.61
CA LYS A 206 11.21 -21.35 8.86
C LYS A 206 10.76 -21.98 10.18
N HIS A 207 10.60 -21.16 11.22
CA HIS A 207 10.13 -21.63 12.52
C HIS A 207 8.69 -22.16 12.42
N TRP A 208 7.79 -21.40 11.79
CA TRP A 208 6.40 -21.82 11.62
C TRP A 208 6.23 -23.02 10.69
N ARG A 209 7.08 -23.17 9.66
CA ARG A 209 7.15 -24.41 8.84
C ARG A 209 7.47 -25.62 9.69
N HIS A 210 8.43 -25.47 10.59
CA HIS A 210 8.85 -26.57 11.45
C HIS A 210 7.81 -26.90 12.52
N VAL A 211 7.22 -25.89 13.17
CA VAL A 211 6.22 -26.07 14.24
C VAL A 211 4.90 -26.64 13.71
N LEU A 212 4.45 -26.19 12.53
CA LEU A 212 3.16 -26.57 11.98
C LEU A 212 3.24 -27.75 11.00
N GLU A 213 4.46 -28.23 10.68
CA GLU A 213 4.72 -29.31 9.71
C GLU A 213 4.03 -29.12 8.33
N ILE A 214 3.80 -27.86 7.96
CA ILE A 214 3.22 -27.45 6.68
C ILE A 214 4.31 -26.90 5.76
N ASP A 215 4.07 -26.99 4.44
CA ASP A 215 4.99 -26.53 3.39
C ASP A 215 6.35 -27.28 3.41
N THR A 216 6.39 -28.56 3.83
CA THR A 216 7.60 -29.40 4.02
C THR A 216 8.12 -30.10 2.75
N LEU A 217 7.35 -30.15 1.67
CA LEU A 217 7.67 -30.87 0.42
C LEU A 217 8.40 -30.02 -0.65
N ILE A 218 9.10 -28.94 -0.26
CA ILE A 218 9.93 -28.12 -1.18
C ILE A 218 11.31 -27.89 -0.58
#